data_AF-A0A7C5UJP9-F1
#
_entry.id   AF-A0A7C5UJP9-F1
#
_cell.length_a   1.000
_cell.length_b   1.000
_cell.length_c   1.000
_cell.angle_alpha   90.00
_cell.angle_beta   90.00
_cell.angle_gamma   90.00
#
_symmetry.space_group_name_H-M   'P 1'
#
loop_
_entity.id
_entity.type
_entity.pdbx_description
1 polymer ?
#
loop_
_entity_poly.entity_id
_entity_poly.type
_entity_poly.pdbx_seq_one_letter_code
_entity_poly.pdbx_strand_id
1 'polypeptide(L)'
;MPDEELVYYAKQGNERATEALLKRYRSLVESKARLYFLIGADHEDVVQEGLIGLYKAIRDFRNERVHKFRPFAELCVTRQIISAVKAATRQKHVPLNDYVSLYRPLQNHHNDDTDSNLTDILPDPNTLTPEQWILQRRIPLAVMHMARERMSELERQVLDFYLDGLSYKQMSEILCRGTKCIDNALQRVKKKLIQVYEENYGESSNQSARWRRHPRIIPELDDNLV
;
A
#
# COMPACT_ATOMS: atom_id res chain seq x y z
N MET A 1 34.90 -23.47 36.64
CA MET A 1 33.50 -23.91 36.49
C MET A 1 33.20 -24.14 35.02
N PRO A 2 32.74 -25.36 34.64
CA PRO A 2 32.30 -25.70 33.29
C PRO A 2 31.05 -24.90 32.90
N ASP A 3 30.81 -24.77 31.59
CA ASP A 3 29.72 -23.94 31.07
C ASP A 3 28.35 -24.55 31.40
N GLU A 4 28.23 -25.88 31.39
CA GLU A 4 26.99 -26.60 31.68
C GLU A 4 26.49 -26.36 33.11
N GLU A 5 27.42 -26.25 34.06
CA GLU A 5 27.12 -25.95 35.47
C GLU A 5 26.70 -24.48 35.64
N LEU A 6 27.38 -23.55 34.95
CA LEU A 6 26.96 -22.15 34.92
C LEU A 6 25.56 -21.98 34.32
N VAL A 7 25.24 -22.73 33.26
CA VAL A 7 23.93 -22.71 32.63
C VAL A 7 22.86 -23.24 33.59
N TYR A 8 23.17 -24.28 34.36
CA TYR A 8 22.26 -24.78 35.39
C TYR A 8 21.92 -23.69 36.42
N TYR A 9 22.93 -23.02 36.99
CA TYR A 9 22.68 -21.93 37.94
C TYR A 9 21.98 -20.73 37.32
N ALA A 10 22.33 -20.36 36.09
CA ALA A 10 21.68 -19.26 35.36
C ALA A 10 20.17 -19.52 35.18
N LYS A 11 19.79 -20.77 34.89
CA LYS A 11 18.38 -21.19 34.78
C LYS A 11 17.61 -21.14 36.11
N GLN A 12 18.29 -21.27 37.24
CA GLN A 12 17.71 -21.11 38.57
C GLN A 12 17.58 -19.64 38.98
N GLY A 13 17.85 -18.68 38.07
CA GLY A 13 17.76 -17.26 38.33
C GLY A 13 19.04 -16.64 38.92
N ASN A 14 20.17 -17.36 38.93
CA ASN A 14 21.43 -16.78 39.39
C ASN A 14 21.97 -15.79 38.35
N GLU A 15 21.80 -14.49 38.61
CA GLU A 15 22.23 -13.42 37.72
C GLU A 15 23.75 -13.42 37.47
N ARG A 16 24.56 -13.73 38.49
CA ARG A 16 26.02 -13.79 38.35
C ARG A 16 26.45 -14.90 37.39
N ALA A 17 25.75 -16.03 37.39
CA ALA A 17 26.02 -17.12 36.46
C ALA A 17 25.66 -16.72 35.01
N THR A 18 24.52 -16.04 34.83
CA THR A 18 24.12 -15.47 33.53
C THR A 18 25.14 -14.46 33.03
N GLU A 19 25.54 -13.51 33.88
CA GLU A 19 26.52 -12.47 33.53
C GLU A 19 27.88 -13.10 33.17
N ALA A 20 28.33 -14.11 33.91
CA ALA A 20 29.56 -14.83 33.61
C ALA A 20 29.51 -15.51 32.23
N LEU A 21 28.39 -16.13 31.86
CA LEU A 21 28.19 -16.72 30.54
C LEU A 21 28.16 -15.67 29.43
N LEU A 22 27.43 -14.57 29.62
CA LEU A 22 27.37 -13.46 28.67
C LEU A 22 28.76 -12.88 28.41
N LYS A 23 29.54 -12.61 29.47
CA LYS A 23 30.93 -12.13 29.35
C LYS A 23 31.83 -13.14 28.65
N ARG A 24 31.75 -14.42 29.02
CA ARG A 24 32.59 -15.50 28.45
C ARG A 24 32.33 -15.70 26.95
N TYR A 25 31.09 -15.57 26.51
CA TYR A 25 30.69 -15.81 25.12
C TYR A 25 30.62 -14.54 24.27
N ARG A 26 30.86 -13.35 24.83
CA ARG A 26 30.79 -12.07 24.11
C ARG A 26 31.66 -12.04 22.86
N SER A 27 32.92 -12.48 22.94
CA SER A 27 33.82 -12.53 21.79
C SER A 27 33.34 -13.47 20.67
N LEU A 28 32.66 -14.58 21.03
CA LEU A 28 32.04 -15.46 20.05
C LEU A 28 30.86 -14.77 19.35
N VAL A 29 30.03 -14.05 20.11
CA VAL A 29 28.92 -13.26 19.57
C VAL A 29 29.42 -12.18 18.61
N GLU A 30 30.39 -11.36 19.04
CA GLU A 30 31.02 -10.34 18.20
C GLU A 30 31.61 -10.96 16.94
N SER A 31 32.27 -12.12 17.06
CA SER A 31 32.86 -12.81 15.91
C SER A 31 31.83 -13.32 14.90
N LYS A 32 30.65 -13.73 15.35
CA LYS A 32 29.55 -14.10 14.45
C LYS A 32 28.87 -12.87 13.86
N ALA A 33 28.66 -11.82 14.66
CA ALA A 33 28.03 -10.57 14.23
C ALA A 33 28.82 -9.87 13.11
N ARG A 34 30.17 -9.93 13.11
CA ARG A 34 31.02 -9.31 12.07
C ARG A 34 30.71 -9.77 10.64
N LEU A 35 30.10 -10.94 10.47
CA LEU A 35 29.75 -11.49 9.16
C LEU A 35 28.42 -10.97 8.60
N TYR A 36 27.67 -10.19 9.37
CA TYR A 36 26.33 -9.76 9.02
C TYR A 36 26.20 -8.24 9.09
N PHE A 37 25.42 -7.69 8.16
CA PHE A 37 25.09 -6.27 8.11
C PHE A 37 23.57 -6.11 8.21
N LEU A 38 23.12 -5.20 9.07
CA LEU A 38 21.72 -4.88 9.27
C LEU A 38 21.46 -3.49 8.70
N ILE A 39 20.65 -3.41 7.65
CA ILE A 39 20.39 -2.14 6.95
C ILE A 39 19.68 -1.17 7.91
N GLY A 40 20.24 0.04 8.04
CA GLY A 40 19.69 1.09 8.90
C GLY A 40 20.00 0.93 10.39
N ALA A 41 20.95 0.05 10.74
CA ALA A 41 21.36 -0.21 12.11
C ALA A 41 22.90 -0.30 12.21
N ASP A 42 23.43 -0.08 13.41
CA ASP A 42 24.86 -0.12 13.68
C ASP A 42 25.35 -1.54 13.94
N HIS A 43 26.67 -1.75 13.88
CA HIS A 43 27.26 -3.06 14.19
C HIS A 43 26.88 -3.54 15.59
N GLU A 44 26.78 -2.62 16.56
CA GLU A 44 26.37 -2.93 17.93
C GLU A 44 24.95 -3.51 17.99
N ASP A 45 24.04 -3.12 17.10
CA ASP A 45 22.69 -3.68 17.04
C ASP A 45 22.73 -5.16 16.61
N VAL A 46 23.62 -5.51 15.68
CA VAL A 46 23.86 -6.91 15.27
C VAL A 46 24.43 -7.73 16.43
N VAL A 47 25.34 -7.13 17.21
CA VAL A 47 25.90 -7.76 18.41
C VAL A 47 24.81 -8.00 19.45
N GLN A 48 23.90 -7.05 19.66
CA GLN A 48 22.77 -7.19 20.58
C GLN A 48 21.81 -8.31 20.16
N GLU A 49 21.47 -8.42 18.88
CA GLU A 49 20.70 -9.56 18.36
C GLU A 49 21.42 -10.89 18.63
N GLY A 50 22.74 -10.92 18.47
CA GLY A 50 23.54 -12.08 18.84
C GLY A 50 23.48 -12.42 20.34
N LEU A 51 23.54 -11.41 21.21
CA LEU A 51 23.42 -11.58 22.67
C LEU A 51 22.02 -12.08 23.07
N ILE A 52 20.95 -11.63 22.40
CA ILE A 52 19.59 -12.18 22.56
C ILE A 52 19.59 -13.67 22.20
N GLY A 53 20.28 -14.06 21.12
CA GLY A 53 20.44 -15.45 20.71
C GLY A 53 21.16 -16.29 21.76
N LEU A 54 22.23 -15.75 22.35
CA LEU A 54 22.97 -16.38 23.45
C LEU A 54 22.10 -16.56 24.69
N TYR A 55 21.34 -15.52 25.08
CA TYR A 55 20.43 -15.59 26.22
C TYR A 55 19.36 -16.67 26.05
N LYS A 56 18.76 -16.77 24.84
CA LYS A 56 17.86 -17.87 24.49
C LYS A 56 18.55 -19.23 24.59
N ALA A 57 19.81 -19.33 24.18
CA ALA A 57 20.57 -20.58 24.32
C ALA A 57 20.74 -20.98 25.78
N ILE A 58 21.08 -20.04 26.67
CA ILE A 58 21.20 -20.29 28.12
C ILE A 58 19.87 -20.83 28.66
N ARG A 59 18.75 -20.19 28.30
CA ARG A 59 17.40 -20.60 28.74
C ARG A 59 17.01 -21.99 28.21
N ASP A 60 17.29 -22.28 26.94
CA ASP A 60 16.72 -23.44 26.25
C ASP A 60 17.63 -24.69 26.23
N PHE A 61 18.91 -24.57 26.62
CA PHE A 61 19.87 -25.68 26.62
C PHE A 61 19.44 -26.87 27.49
N ARG A 62 19.49 -28.09 26.95
CA ARG A 62 19.18 -29.32 27.70
C ARG A 62 20.36 -30.27 27.64
N ASN A 63 20.95 -30.56 28.80
CA ASN A 63 22.16 -31.38 28.92
C ASN A 63 21.95 -32.84 28.48
N GLU A 64 20.70 -33.32 28.46
CA GLU A 64 20.33 -34.68 28.02
C GLU A 64 20.44 -34.89 26.50
N ARG A 65 20.34 -33.82 25.69
CA ARG A 65 20.31 -33.91 24.22
C ARG A 65 21.61 -33.46 23.55
N VAL A 66 22.37 -32.59 24.21
CA VAL A 66 23.61 -32.01 23.66
C VAL A 66 24.64 -31.97 24.78
N HIS A 67 25.75 -32.69 24.61
CA HIS A 67 26.76 -32.87 25.65
C HIS A 67 27.61 -31.61 25.97
N LYS A 68 27.54 -30.57 25.13
CA LYS A 68 28.32 -29.32 25.31
C LYS A 68 27.48 -28.09 25.00
N PHE A 69 27.57 -27.08 25.84
CA PHE A 69 26.84 -25.82 25.66
C PHE A 69 27.33 -25.01 24.46
N ARG A 70 28.66 -24.94 24.25
CA ARG A 70 29.27 -24.04 23.25
C ARG A 70 28.71 -24.19 21.82
N PRO A 71 28.62 -25.39 21.22
CA PRO A 71 28.07 -25.54 19.87
C PRO A 71 26.59 -25.15 19.78
N PHE A 72 25.83 -25.39 20.84
CA PHE A 72 24.41 -25.01 20.90
C PHE A 72 24.24 -23.49 20.97
N ALA A 73 25.04 -22.82 21.81
CA ALA A 73 25.07 -21.37 21.88
C ALA A 73 25.43 -20.75 20.51
N GLU A 74 26.46 -21.27 19.84
CA GLU A 74 26.87 -20.79 18.52
C GLU A 74 25.76 -20.89 17.46
N LEU A 75 25.01 -22.00 17.47
CA LEU A 75 23.86 -22.21 16.59
C LEU A 75 22.75 -21.18 16.85
N CYS A 76 22.39 -20.97 18.13
CA CYS A 76 21.34 -20.04 18.53
C CYS A 76 21.70 -18.58 18.20
N VAL A 77 22.94 -18.16 18.50
CA VAL A 77 23.47 -16.83 18.17
C VAL A 77 23.36 -16.58 16.66
N THR A 78 23.89 -17.50 15.86
CA THR A 78 23.90 -17.36 14.39
C THR A 78 22.48 -17.28 13.82
N ARG A 79 21.56 -18.13 14.32
CA ARG A 79 20.16 -18.11 13.89
C ARG A 79 19.44 -16.81 14.24
N GLN A 80 19.66 -16.28 15.44
CA GLN A 80 19.03 -15.03 15.87
C GLN A 80 19.47 -13.86 14.99
N ILE A 81 20.77 -13.74 14.72
CA ILE A 81 21.31 -12.70 13.83
C ILE A 81 20.71 -12.82 12.42
N ILE A 82 20.69 -14.03 11.83
CA ILE A 82 20.10 -14.26 10.51
C ILE A 82 18.61 -13.89 10.49
N SER A 83 17.86 -14.25 11.53
CA SER A 83 16.44 -13.91 11.65
C SER A 83 16.20 -12.41 11.70
N ALA A 84 17.03 -11.65 12.44
CA ALA A 84 16.95 -10.20 12.50
C ALA A 84 17.25 -9.55 11.13
N VAL A 85 18.33 -9.98 10.47
CA VAL A 85 18.68 -9.50 9.12
C VAL A 85 17.57 -9.79 8.11
N LYS A 86 17.01 -11.00 8.14
CA LYS A 86 15.87 -11.38 7.27
C LYS A 86 14.61 -10.56 7.56
N ALA A 87 14.37 -10.19 8.81
CA ALA A 87 13.21 -9.37 9.17
C ALA A 87 13.36 -7.94 8.61
N ALA A 88 14.54 -7.33 8.76
CA ALA A 88 14.83 -6.00 8.24
C ALA A 88 14.86 -5.92 6.71
N THR A 89 15.29 -6.99 6.05
CA THR A 89 15.34 -7.07 4.57
C THR A 89 14.04 -7.61 3.95
N ARG A 90 13.01 -7.89 4.76
CA ARG A 90 11.75 -8.43 4.26
C ARG A 90 11.01 -7.36 3.45
N GLN A 91 10.72 -7.67 2.19
CA GLN A 91 10.22 -6.74 1.15
C GLN A 91 8.88 -6.01 1.42
N LYS A 92 8.28 -6.10 2.62
CA LYS A 92 7.12 -5.28 2.99
C LYS A 92 7.49 -3.78 3.17
N HIS A 93 8.78 -3.46 3.33
CA HIS A 93 9.27 -2.08 3.50
C HIS A 93 10.10 -1.55 2.30
N VAL A 94 10.21 -2.30 1.19
CA VAL A 94 10.94 -1.82 -0.01
C VAL A 94 10.43 -0.48 -0.55
N PRO A 95 9.11 -0.22 -0.62
CA PRO A 95 8.62 1.10 -1.03
C PRO A 95 9.02 2.24 -0.08
N LEU A 96 9.36 1.93 1.18
CA LEU A 96 9.78 2.92 2.17
C LEU A 96 11.27 3.28 2.09
N ASN A 97 12.10 2.35 1.60
CA ASN A 97 13.56 2.52 1.58
C ASN A 97 14.07 3.21 0.29
N ASP A 98 13.26 3.23 -0.77
CA ASP A 98 13.59 3.86 -2.05
C ASP A 98 12.98 5.25 -2.23
N TYR A 99 12.58 5.92 -1.14
CA TYR A 99 12.02 7.27 -1.28
C TYR A 99 13.04 8.26 -1.82
N VAL A 100 12.66 8.90 -2.91
CA VAL A 100 13.33 10.08 -3.45
C VAL A 100 12.61 11.30 -2.90
N SER A 101 13.36 12.21 -2.26
CA SER A 101 12.80 13.49 -1.81
C SER A 101 12.36 14.31 -3.03
N LEU A 102 11.10 14.76 -3.02
CA LEU A 102 10.57 15.65 -4.07
C LEU A 102 11.26 17.02 -4.08
N TYR A 103 11.81 17.43 -2.94
CA TYR A 103 12.54 18.69 -2.76
C TYR A 103 14.04 18.56 -3.03
N ARG A 104 14.52 17.38 -3.43
CA ARG A 104 15.93 17.22 -3.79
C ARG A 104 16.23 18.13 -5.00
N PRO A 105 17.22 19.03 -4.91
CA PRO A 105 17.66 19.82 -6.06
C PRO A 105 18.12 18.88 -7.17
N LEU A 106 17.66 19.12 -8.39
CA LEU A 106 18.07 18.34 -9.54
C LEU A 106 19.44 18.86 -9.99
N GLN A 107 20.42 17.97 -10.09
CA GLN A 107 21.73 18.32 -10.63
C GLN A 107 21.59 18.52 -12.14
N ASN A 108 21.48 19.79 -12.55
CA ASN A 108 21.54 20.16 -13.95
C ASN A 108 23.00 20.06 -14.42
N HIS A 109 23.27 19.30 -15.48
CA HIS A 109 24.59 19.19 -16.11
C HIS A 109 25.04 20.49 -16.83
N HIS A 110 24.22 21.53 -16.77
CA HIS A 110 24.52 22.86 -17.28
C HIS A 110 24.54 23.84 -16.10
N ASN A 111 25.59 24.66 -16.03
CA ASN A 111 25.88 25.64 -14.98
C ASN A 111 24.87 26.81 -14.95
N ASP A 112 23.57 26.53 -15.00
CA ASP A 112 22.53 27.52 -14.71
C ASP A 112 22.05 27.27 -13.29
N ASP A 113 22.18 28.30 -12.44
CA ASP A 113 21.83 28.38 -11.01
C ASP A 113 20.31 28.23 -10.74
N THR A 114 19.65 27.28 -11.41
CA THR A 114 18.22 27.02 -11.22
C THR A 114 18.08 25.86 -10.26
N ASP A 115 17.75 26.16 -9.00
CA ASP A 115 17.36 25.19 -7.96
C ASP A 115 16.00 24.57 -8.28
N SER A 116 15.88 23.92 -9.45
CA SER A 116 14.69 23.16 -9.80
C SER A 116 14.66 21.86 -9.02
N ASN A 117 13.51 21.57 -8.42
CA ASN A 117 13.28 20.34 -7.70
C ASN A 117 12.29 19.45 -8.49
N LEU A 118 12.05 18.24 -7.99
CA LEU A 118 11.18 17.28 -8.68
C LEU A 118 9.70 17.71 -8.68
N THR A 119 9.26 18.54 -7.72
CA THR A 119 7.90 19.11 -7.70
C THR A 119 7.65 20.10 -8.83
N ASP A 120 8.69 20.76 -9.34
CA ASP A 120 8.55 21.72 -10.44
C ASP A 120 8.38 21.03 -11.80
N ILE A 121 8.80 19.77 -11.91
CA ILE A 121 8.80 19.00 -13.17
C ILE A 121 7.65 17.99 -13.23
N LEU A 122 7.29 17.38 -12.10
CA LEU A 122 6.26 16.34 -12.10
C LEU A 122 4.88 16.95 -12.34
N PRO A 123 4.21 16.61 -13.46
CA PRO A 123 2.86 17.09 -13.70
C PRO A 123 1.89 16.42 -12.72
N ASP A 124 0.92 17.17 -12.20
CA ASP A 124 -0.20 16.58 -11.48
C ASP A 124 -1.07 15.81 -12.49
N PRO A 125 -1.23 14.49 -12.33
CA PRO A 125 -2.03 13.67 -13.24
C PRO A 125 -3.52 14.04 -13.26
N ASN A 126 -3.99 14.87 -12.33
CA ASN A 126 -5.36 15.36 -12.27
C ASN A 126 -5.52 16.76 -12.87
N THR A 127 -4.44 17.42 -13.29
CA THR A 127 -4.53 18.73 -13.95
C THR A 127 -5.05 18.54 -15.38
N LEU A 128 -6.25 19.05 -15.64
CA LEU A 128 -6.86 19.07 -16.97
C LEU A 128 -6.28 20.23 -17.78
N THR A 129 -6.03 20.01 -19.07
CA THR A 129 -5.72 21.13 -19.98
C THR A 129 -6.96 22.03 -20.15
N PRO A 130 -6.80 23.31 -20.53
CA PRO A 130 -7.93 24.19 -20.79
C PRO A 130 -8.93 23.61 -21.80
N GLU A 131 -8.45 22.92 -22.83
CA GLU A 131 -9.27 22.25 -23.83
C GLU A 131 -10.05 21.09 -23.21
N GLN A 132 -9.39 20.25 -22.40
CA GLN A 132 -10.04 19.12 -21.71
C GLN A 132 -11.11 19.61 -20.73
N TRP A 133 -10.85 20.70 -20.01
CA TRP A 133 -11.81 21.31 -19.09
C TRP A 133 -13.06 21.79 -19.82
N ILE A 134 -12.89 22.48 -20.95
CA ILE A 134 -14.02 22.93 -21.79
C ILE A 134 -14.82 21.73 -22.32
N LEU A 135 -14.14 20.69 -22.79
CA LEU A 135 -14.78 19.48 -23.32
C LEU A 135 -15.57 18.73 -22.24
N GLN A 136 -15.04 18.63 -21.02
CA GLN A 136 -15.73 18.00 -19.89
C GLN A 136 -17.06 18.67 -19.57
N ARG A 137 -17.20 19.98 -19.81
CA ARG A 137 -18.47 20.70 -19.61
C ARG A 137 -19.40 20.60 -20.82
N ARG A 138 -18.86 20.66 -22.05
CA ARG A 138 -19.67 20.76 -23.27
C ARG A 138 -20.22 19.41 -23.74
N ILE A 139 -19.41 18.35 -23.67
CA ILE A 139 -19.80 17.03 -24.18
C ILE A 139 -21.01 16.46 -23.41
N PRO A 140 -21.06 16.46 -22.07
CA PRO A 140 -22.21 15.93 -21.34
C PRO A 140 -23.50 16.67 -21.68
N LEU A 141 -23.47 18.00 -21.80
CA LEU A 141 -24.64 18.80 -22.17
C LEU A 141 -25.14 18.47 -23.58
N ALA A 142 -24.22 18.33 -24.55
CA ALA A 142 -24.57 17.96 -25.91
C ALA A 142 -25.17 16.55 -25.99
N VAL A 143 -24.57 15.58 -25.30
CA VAL A 143 -25.07 14.20 -25.21
C VAL A 143 -26.44 14.17 -24.54
N MET A 144 -26.63 14.91 -23.44
CA MET A 144 -27.93 15.01 -22.77
C MET A 144 -29.01 15.58 -23.71
N HIS A 145 -28.71 16.65 -24.45
CA HIS A 145 -29.65 17.25 -25.39
C HIS A 145 -30.06 16.25 -26.48
N MET A 146 -29.09 15.66 -27.18
CA MET A 146 -29.34 14.69 -28.25
C MET A 146 -30.04 13.42 -27.75
N ALA A 147 -29.70 12.94 -26.55
CA ALA A 147 -30.33 11.76 -25.97
C ALA A 147 -31.77 12.03 -25.54
N ARG A 148 -32.08 13.23 -25.01
CA ARG A 148 -33.45 13.61 -24.65
C ARG A 148 -34.39 13.56 -25.85
N GLU A 149 -33.94 13.95 -27.05
CA GLU A 149 -34.74 13.85 -28.28
C GLU A 149 -35.19 12.42 -28.59
N ARG A 150 -34.38 11.42 -28.20
CA ARG A 150 -34.64 9.99 -28.42
C ARG A 150 -35.37 9.31 -27.26
N MET A 151 -35.59 10.02 -26.15
CA MET A 151 -36.26 9.50 -24.96
C MET A 151 -37.78 9.64 -25.05
N SER A 152 -38.50 8.69 -24.46
CA SER A 152 -39.94 8.84 -24.22
C SER A 152 -40.20 9.82 -23.08
N GLU A 153 -41.43 10.30 -22.95
CA GLU A 153 -41.83 11.23 -21.89
C GLU A 153 -41.54 10.63 -20.49
N LEU A 154 -41.87 9.36 -20.28
CA LEU A 154 -41.58 8.65 -19.03
C LEU A 154 -40.08 8.56 -18.76
N GLU A 155 -39.26 8.31 -19.77
CA GLU A 155 -37.80 8.24 -19.61
C GLU A 155 -37.20 9.59 -19.26
N ARG A 156 -37.72 10.70 -19.83
CA ARG A 156 -37.29 12.05 -19.47
C ARG A 156 -37.63 12.38 -18.03
N GLN A 157 -38.88 12.13 -17.61
CA GLN A 157 -39.32 12.38 -16.24
C GLN A 157 -38.53 11.54 -15.22
N VAL A 158 -38.28 10.27 -15.52
CA VAL A 158 -37.46 9.40 -14.67
C VAL A 158 -36.01 9.88 -14.62
N LEU A 159 -35.42 10.34 -15.73
CA LEU A 159 -34.08 10.93 -15.72
C LEU A 159 -34.03 12.22 -14.89
N ASP A 160 -35.00 13.11 -15.03
CA ASP A 160 -35.06 14.36 -14.27
C ASP A 160 -35.11 14.09 -12.76
N PHE A 161 -36.03 13.22 -12.31
CA PHE A 161 -36.11 12.85 -10.89
C PHE A 161 -34.87 12.12 -10.38
N TYR A 162 -34.23 11.30 -11.22
CA TYR A 162 -32.97 10.65 -10.85
C TYR A 162 -31.83 11.66 -10.66
N LEU A 163 -31.75 12.68 -11.53
CA LEU A 163 -30.76 13.76 -11.40
C LEU A 163 -31.02 14.66 -10.19
N ASP A 164 -32.30 14.81 -9.80
CA ASP A 164 -32.71 15.49 -8.57
C ASP A 164 -32.47 14.64 -7.29
N GLY A 165 -31.97 13.40 -7.44
CA GLY A 165 -31.58 12.54 -6.32
C GLY A 165 -32.73 11.74 -5.70
N LEU A 166 -33.88 11.62 -6.37
CA LEU A 166 -35.01 10.86 -5.85
C LEU A 166 -34.75 9.35 -5.89
N SER A 167 -35.21 8.64 -4.85
CA SER A 167 -35.17 7.18 -4.80
C SER A 167 -36.19 6.55 -5.75
N TYR A 168 -35.97 5.28 -6.09
CA TYR A 168 -36.84 4.54 -7.00
C TYR A 168 -38.27 4.40 -6.46
N LYS A 169 -38.42 4.34 -5.14
CA LYS A 169 -39.72 4.29 -4.47
C LYS A 169 -40.46 5.63 -4.57
N GLN A 170 -39.76 6.74 -4.32
CA GLN A 170 -40.34 8.09 -4.46
C GLN A 170 -40.75 8.36 -5.92
N MET A 171 -39.91 8.00 -6.89
CA MET A 171 -40.27 8.10 -8.31
C MET A 171 -41.48 7.23 -8.68
N SER A 172 -41.56 6.01 -8.13
CA SER A 172 -42.69 5.10 -8.32
C SER A 172 -44.00 5.70 -7.81
N GLU A 173 -43.97 6.34 -6.63
CA GLU A 173 -45.11 7.02 -6.01
C GLU A 173 -45.54 8.25 -6.82
N ILE A 174 -44.60 9.13 -7.18
CA ILE A 174 -44.86 10.38 -7.93
C ILE A 174 -45.40 10.09 -9.33
N LEU A 175 -44.80 9.14 -10.04
CA LEU A 175 -45.19 8.79 -11.41
C LEU A 175 -46.37 7.80 -11.46
N CYS A 176 -46.84 7.31 -10.31
CA CYS A 176 -47.83 6.25 -10.17
C CYS A 176 -47.50 5.02 -11.04
N ARG A 177 -46.22 4.62 -11.08
CA ARG A 177 -45.73 3.44 -11.82
C ARG A 177 -45.03 2.49 -10.86
N GLY A 178 -45.01 1.19 -11.16
CA GLY A 178 -44.25 0.24 -10.35
C GLY A 178 -42.73 0.49 -10.42
N THR A 179 -42.00 0.20 -9.34
CA THR A 179 -40.53 0.34 -9.24
C THR A 179 -39.77 -0.34 -10.38
N LYS A 180 -40.24 -1.51 -10.85
CA LYS A 180 -39.68 -2.20 -12.02
C LYS A 180 -39.79 -1.39 -13.32
N CYS A 181 -40.85 -0.60 -13.46
CA CYS A 181 -41.04 0.28 -14.61
C CYS A 181 -40.01 1.43 -14.59
N ILE A 182 -39.76 2.00 -13.41
CA ILE A 182 -38.76 3.05 -13.19
C ILE A 182 -37.35 2.54 -13.52
N ASP A 183 -36.98 1.37 -12.98
CA ASP A 183 -35.68 0.75 -13.27
C ASP A 183 -35.49 0.47 -14.77
N ASN A 184 -36.49 -0.13 -15.42
CA ASN A 184 -36.45 -0.36 -16.87
C ASN A 184 -36.32 0.94 -17.68
N ALA A 185 -36.94 2.03 -17.21
CA ALA A 185 -36.79 3.34 -17.84
C ALA A 185 -35.35 3.87 -17.68
N LEU A 186 -34.76 3.80 -16.49
CA LEU A 186 -33.37 4.18 -16.24
C LEU A 186 -32.37 3.37 -17.07
N GLN A 187 -32.60 2.06 -17.20
CA GLN A 187 -31.77 1.20 -18.05
C GLN A 187 -31.81 1.66 -19.52
N ARG A 188 -32.99 1.98 -20.05
CA ARG A 188 -33.14 2.51 -21.42
C ARG A 188 -32.51 3.89 -21.58
N VAL A 189 -32.67 4.78 -20.59
CA VAL A 189 -32.01 6.09 -20.55
C VAL A 189 -30.50 5.95 -20.64
N LYS A 190 -29.90 5.09 -19.79
CA LYS A 190 -28.46 4.82 -19.80
C LYS A 190 -27.98 4.29 -21.16
N LYS A 191 -28.73 3.35 -21.75
CA LYS A 191 -28.41 2.80 -23.08
C LYS A 191 -28.44 3.89 -24.16
N LYS A 192 -29.45 4.76 -24.14
CA LYS A 192 -29.57 5.87 -25.11
C LYS A 192 -28.46 6.90 -24.95
N LEU A 193 -28.07 7.23 -23.72
CA LEU A 193 -26.94 8.13 -23.44
C LEU A 193 -25.62 7.56 -23.98
N ILE A 194 -25.35 6.28 -23.72
CA ILE A 194 -24.14 5.60 -24.23
C ILE A 194 -24.15 5.58 -25.76
N GLN A 195 -25.27 5.21 -26.37
CA GLN A 195 -25.39 5.16 -27.83
C GLN A 195 -25.15 6.53 -28.48
N VAL A 196 -25.74 7.59 -27.94
CA VAL A 196 -25.53 8.97 -28.43
C VAL A 196 -24.09 9.40 -28.25
N TYR A 197 -23.46 9.05 -27.13
CA TYR A 197 -22.05 9.33 -26.90
C TYR A 197 -21.16 8.61 -27.91
N GLU A 198 -21.35 7.30 -28.12
CA GLU A 198 -20.55 6.50 -29.05
C GLU A 198 -20.72 6.94 -30.50
N GLU A 199 -21.94 7.27 -30.93
CA GLU A 199 -22.22 7.73 -32.30
C GLU A 199 -21.57 9.07 -32.64
N ASN A 200 -21.42 9.97 -31.66
CA ASN A 200 -20.98 11.36 -31.90
C ASN A 200 -19.57 11.66 -31.40
N TYR A 201 -19.09 10.91 -30.41
CA TYR A 201 -17.83 11.14 -29.70
C TYR A 201 -17.02 9.85 -29.45
N GLY A 202 -17.53 8.68 -29.86
CA GLY A 202 -16.79 7.44 -29.79
C GLY A 202 -15.58 7.47 -30.72
N GLU A 203 -14.39 7.23 -30.19
CA GLU A 203 -13.18 7.09 -31.01
C GLU A 203 -13.34 5.88 -31.94
N SER A 204 -13.32 6.10 -33.26
CA SER A 204 -13.12 5.05 -34.25
C SER A 204 -11.86 4.27 -33.87
N SER A 205 -12.04 3.03 -33.41
CA SER A 205 -11.07 1.98 -33.11
C SER A 205 -9.64 2.22 -33.63
N ASN A 206 -8.80 2.99 -32.90
CA ASN A 206 -7.33 2.79 -32.91
C ASN A 206 -6.50 3.55 -31.84
N GLN A 207 -7.04 3.85 -30.65
CA GLN A 207 -6.23 4.28 -29.50
C GLN A 207 -6.62 3.56 -28.20
N SER A 208 -7.02 2.29 -28.31
CA SER A 208 -7.36 1.42 -27.19
C SER A 208 -6.11 0.87 -26.48
N ALA A 209 -5.32 1.75 -25.85
CA ALA A 209 -4.33 1.34 -24.85
C ALA A 209 -4.04 2.36 -23.74
N ARG A 210 -4.46 3.64 -23.83
CA ARG A 210 -4.07 4.65 -22.83
C ARG A 210 -5.14 5.00 -21.78
N TRP A 211 -6.43 4.76 -22.04
CA TRP A 211 -7.51 5.18 -21.13
C TRP A 211 -7.91 4.16 -20.06
N ARG A 212 -7.22 3.02 -19.92
CA ARG A 212 -7.55 1.98 -18.91
C ARG A 212 -6.95 2.23 -17.51
N ARG A 213 -6.37 3.39 -17.24
CA ARG A 213 -5.76 3.71 -15.93
C ARG A 213 -6.01 5.14 -15.44
N HIS A 214 -7.20 5.69 -15.65
CA HIS A 214 -7.66 6.71 -14.70
C HIS A 214 -8.28 5.99 -13.49
N PRO A 215 -7.92 6.36 -12.25
CA PRO A 215 -8.64 5.87 -11.08
C PRO A 215 -10.11 6.22 -11.29
N ARG A 216 -10.98 5.22 -11.19
CA ARG A 216 -12.40 5.49 -11.06
C ARG A 216 -12.53 6.31 -9.78
N ILE A 217 -12.72 7.62 -9.91
CA ILE A 217 -13.41 8.37 -8.87
C ILE A 217 -14.85 7.87 -8.97
N ILE A 218 -15.09 6.72 -8.36
CA ILE A 218 -16.42 6.34 -7.92
C ILE A 218 -16.70 7.40 -6.84
N PRO A 219 -17.70 8.28 -7.00
CA PRO A 219 -18.17 9.05 -5.86
C PRO A 219 -18.52 8.00 -4.80
N GLU A 220 -17.85 8.03 -3.65
CA GLU A 220 -18.24 7.24 -2.50
C GLU A 220 -19.72 7.55 -2.26
N LEU A 221 -20.58 6.61 -2.65
CA LEU A 221 -21.96 6.56 -2.21
C LEU A 221 -21.84 6.27 -0.72
N ASP A 222 -21.98 7.32 0.07
CA ASP A 222 -21.97 7.25 1.52
C ASP A 222 -23.06 6.26 1.95
N ASP A 223 -22.64 5.06 2.37
CA ASP A 223 -23.47 3.94 2.83
C ASP A 223 -24.09 4.22 4.22
N ASN A 224 -24.35 5.48 4.55
CA ASN A 224 -24.97 5.91 5.80
C ASN A 224 -26.24 6.72 5.54
N LEU A 225 -27.31 6.01 5.19
CA LEU A 225 -28.68 6.46 5.44
C LEU A 225 -29.43 5.35 6.17
N VAL A 226 -29.50 5.54 7.50
CA VAL A 226 -30.55 4.99 8.38
C VAL A 226 -31.90 5.53 7.94
#